data_AF-A0A9D8PL74-F1
#
_entry.id   AF-A0A9D8PL74-F1
#
_cell.length_a   1.000
_cell.length_b   1.000
_cell.length_c   1.000
_cell.angle_alpha   90.00
_cell.angle_beta   90.00
_cell.angle_gamma   90.00
#
_symmetry.space_group_name_H-M   'P 1'
#
loop_
_entity.id
_entity.type
_entity.pdbx_description
1 polymer ?
#
loop_
_entity_poly.entity_id
_entity_poly.type
_entity_poly.pdbx_seq_one_letter_code
_entity_poly.pdbx_strand_id
1 'polypeptide(L)'
;MKAHPCANHQWTSKKLMAPKRFAMPKPILEGHSIYVAHQMLGFWDKGPVVRDERDGTEVVMLNPNNYADKIRIYERQVQDWFLKPARLLLDHMDFQASFVILSICLSYLEGVEQYRRGEQSTGKTSRSFFSSSFLRVFGEKTLNENQIKDFYKQARCGLFHDGMTRSGVIAYMNLPTPINVVSDGRNLICFQPELLFGCVQADFDKYIKDLRSDPVFFERVPGKCPPSILGKNFYNIYKLPE
;
A
#
# COMPACT_ATOMS: atom_id res chain seq x y z
N MET A 1 -38.60 -38.03 -28.88
CA MET A 1 -38.58 -36.66 -28.33
C MET A 1 -39.36 -36.65 -27.02
N LYS A 2 -38.67 -36.58 -25.88
CA LYS A 2 -39.28 -36.29 -24.56
C LYS A 2 -38.40 -35.24 -23.89
N ALA A 3 -38.99 -34.11 -23.55
CA ALA A 3 -38.33 -32.95 -22.97
C ALA A 3 -38.04 -33.18 -21.48
N HIS A 4 -36.82 -32.85 -21.05
CA HIS A 4 -36.44 -32.77 -19.64
C HIS A 4 -36.80 -31.36 -19.09
N PRO A 5 -37.42 -31.25 -17.90
CA PRO A 5 -37.67 -29.96 -17.28
C PRO A 5 -36.41 -29.42 -16.58
N CYS A 6 -36.09 -28.15 -16.85
CA CYS A 6 -35.05 -27.37 -16.18
C CYS A 6 -35.38 -27.18 -14.69
N ALA A 7 -34.38 -27.41 -13.84
CA ALA A 7 -34.45 -27.15 -12.42
C ALA A 7 -34.46 -25.63 -12.14
N ASN A 8 -35.49 -25.18 -11.42
CA ASN A 8 -35.57 -23.86 -10.80
C ASN A 8 -34.48 -23.72 -9.73
N HIS A 9 -33.47 -22.89 -9.99
CA HIS A 9 -32.57 -22.38 -8.95
C HIS A 9 -33.11 -21.05 -8.43
N GLN A 10 -33.79 -21.10 -7.28
CA GLN A 10 -34.11 -19.92 -6.49
C GLN A 10 -32.80 -19.30 -5.98
N TRP A 11 -32.48 -18.10 -6.47
CA TRP A 11 -31.46 -17.25 -5.88
C TRP A 11 -31.95 -16.72 -4.54
N THR A 12 -31.60 -17.39 -3.45
CA THR A 12 -31.75 -16.82 -2.12
C THR A 12 -30.78 -15.64 -2.00
N SER A 13 -31.32 -14.45 -1.74
CA SER A 13 -30.56 -13.23 -1.50
C SER A 13 -29.61 -13.45 -0.33
N LYS A 14 -28.33 -13.75 -0.61
CA LYS A 14 -27.27 -13.67 0.38
C LYS A 14 -27.33 -12.27 0.96
N LYS A 15 -27.62 -12.18 2.27
CA LYS A 15 -27.40 -10.97 3.07
C LYS A 15 -26.03 -10.40 2.67
N LEU A 16 -26.04 -9.27 1.98
CA LEU A 16 -24.85 -8.45 1.80
C LEU A 16 -24.38 -8.09 3.21
N MET A 17 -23.34 -8.78 3.69
CA MET A 17 -22.65 -8.37 4.91
C MET A 17 -22.20 -6.93 4.71
N ALA A 18 -22.52 -6.07 5.66
CA ALA A 18 -22.06 -4.70 5.68
C ALA A 18 -20.52 -4.68 5.46
N PRO A 19 -20.00 -3.76 4.64
CA PRO A 19 -18.56 -3.66 4.43
C PRO A 19 -17.86 -3.49 5.78
N LYS A 20 -16.89 -4.36 6.06
CA LYS A 20 -16.03 -4.25 7.24
C LYS A 20 -15.41 -2.86 7.25
N ARG A 21 -15.70 -2.09 8.30
CA ARG A 21 -15.11 -0.77 8.54
C ARG A 21 -13.60 -0.95 8.62
N PHE A 22 -12.86 -0.13 7.90
CA PHE A 22 -11.42 -0.07 8.07
C PHE A 22 -11.12 0.65 9.40
N ALA A 23 -10.01 0.32 10.02
CA ALA A 23 -9.50 1.08 11.16
C ALA A 23 -8.19 1.73 10.73
N MET A 24 -7.84 2.84 11.38
CA MET A 24 -6.47 3.36 11.31
C MET A 24 -5.46 2.23 11.51
N PRO A 25 -4.30 2.25 10.82
CA PRO A 25 -3.20 1.34 11.10
C PRO A 25 -2.80 1.34 12.58
N LYS A 26 -2.98 2.49 13.25
CA LYS A 26 -2.82 2.65 14.71
C LYS A 26 -4.06 3.35 15.28
N PRO A 27 -4.91 2.66 16.06
CA PRO A 27 -6.03 3.33 16.72
C PRO A 27 -5.49 4.33 17.75
N ILE A 28 -6.03 5.55 17.74
CA ILE A 28 -5.83 6.50 18.84
C ILE A 28 -6.74 6.03 19.97
N LEU A 29 -6.13 5.56 21.05
CA LEU A 29 -6.84 5.02 22.20
C LEU A 29 -7.25 6.15 23.14
N GLU A 30 -8.46 6.05 23.69
CA GLU A 30 -8.91 6.97 24.72
C GLU A 30 -7.97 6.95 25.93
N GLY A 31 -7.68 8.13 26.49
CA GLY A 31 -6.75 8.30 27.62
C GLY A 31 -5.27 8.16 27.28
N HIS A 32 -4.88 7.92 26.01
CA HIS A 32 -3.48 7.76 25.61
C HIS A 32 -3.11 8.73 24.49
N SER A 33 -1.87 9.21 24.54
CA SER A 33 -1.26 9.96 23.44
C SER A 33 -0.21 9.09 22.76
N ILE A 34 -0.25 9.01 21.42
CA ILE A 34 0.68 8.18 20.63
C ILE A 34 1.19 8.97 19.42
N TYR A 35 2.45 8.78 19.05
CA TYR A 35 2.94 9.31 17.79
C TYR A 35 2.43 8.45 16.62
N VAL A 36 1.55 9.04 15.80
CA VAL A 36 0.98 8.41 14.61
C VAL A 36 1.81 8.66 13.35
N ALA A 37 2.77 9.59 13.39
CA ALA A 37 3.88 9.78 12.46
C ALA A 37 5.01 10.55 13.20
N HIS A 38 6.15 10.79 12.55
CA HIS A 38 7.20 11.63 13.14
C HIS A 38 6.64 13.03 13.41
N GLN A 39 6.69 13.47 14.67
CA GLN A 39 6.13 14.75 15.15
C GLN A 39 4.61 14.91 14.92
N MET A 40 3.87 13.80 14.85
CA MET A 40 2.40 13.84 14.81
C MET A 40 1.82 13.09 16.01
N LEU A 41 1.37 13.82 17.02
CA LEU A 41 0.83 13.28 18.27
C LEU A 41 -0.69 13.08 18.14
N GLY A 42 -1.14 11.84 18.08
CA GLY A 42 -2.54 11.46 18.16
C GLY A 42 -3.01 11.32 19.60
N PHE A 43 -4.17 11.90 19.94
CA PHE A 43 -4.80 11.79 21.26
C PHE A 43 -6.32 11.93 21.15
N TRP A 44 -7.02 11.67 22.26
CA TRP A 44 -8.47 11.74 22.33
C TRP A 44 -8.96 13.03 22.98
N ASP A 45 -9.79 13.80 22.25
CA ASP A 45 -10.50 14.96 22.76
C ASP A 45 -11.88 15.02 22.07
N LYS A 46 -12.90 14.49 22.77
CA LYS A 46 -14.27 14.30 22.24
C LYS A 46 -14.31 13.50 20.92
N GLY A 47 -13.26 12.72 20.65
CA GLY A 47 -13.00 12.00 19.41
C GLY A 47 -11.49 11.94 19.12
N PRO A 48 -11.06 11.18 18.09
CA PRO A 48 -9.65 11.12 17.72
C PRO A 48 -9.21 12.47 17.13
N VAL A 49 -8.06 12.97 17.56
CA VAL A 49 -7.44 14.19 17.07
C VAL A 49 -5.94 13.95 16.88
N VAL A 50 -5.33 14.58 15.88
CA VAL A 50 -3.89 14.52 15.66
C VAL A 50 -3.32 15.93 15.66
N ARG A 51 -2.32 16.16 16.50
CA ARG A 51 -1.52 17.38 16.51
C ARG A 51 -0.27 17.17 15.66
N ASP A 52 -0.16 17.92 14.58
CA ASP A 52 1.06 17.99 13.76
C ASP A 52 1.95 19.09 14.32
N GLU A 53 3.10 18.70 14.88
CA GLU A 53 4.03 19.55 15.62
C GLU A 53 5.21 20.03 14.75
N ARG A 54 5.11 19.82 13.43
CA ARG A 54 6.17 20.15 12.49
C ARG A 54 6.45 21.65 12.46
N ASP A 55 7.73 21.98 12.32
CA ASP A 55 8.29 23.32 12.13
C ASP A 55 8.23 24.28 13.32
N GLY A 56 7.72 23.87 14.49
CA GLY A 56 7.88 24.62 15.76
C GLY A 56 7.22 26.01 15.82
N THR A 57 6.65 26.48 14.71
CA THR A 57 6.03 27.81 14.59
C THR A 57 4.51 27.76 14.54
N GLU A 58 3.90 26.65 14.08
CA GLU A 58 2.45 26.50 14.03
C GLU A 58 2.03 25.05 14.30
N VAL A 59 1.22 24.87 15.34
CA VAL A 59 0.62 23.58 15.66
C VAL A 59 -0.66 23.41 14.86
N VAL A 60 -0.70 22.42 13.97
CA VAL A 60 -1.90 22.13 13.16
C VAL A 60 -2.68 20.98 13.80
N MET A 61 -3.95 21.25 14.13
CA MET A 61 -4.87 20.25 14.62
C MET A 61 -5.60 19.58 13.44
N LEU A 62 -5.37 18.29 13.27
CA LEU A 62 -5.94 17.46 12.22
C LEU A 62 -7.05 16.59 12.81
N ASN A 63 -8.18 16.53 12.11
CA ASN A 63 -9.28 15.63 12.42
C ASN A 63 -9.14 14.36 11.57
N PRO A 64 -8.80 13.19 12.14
CA PRO A 64 -8.68 11.95 11.40
C PRO A 64 -9.99 11.49 10.75
N ASN A 65 -11.14 12.12 11.03
CA ASN A 65 -12.39 11.87 10.29
C ASN A 65 -12.54 12.73 9.03
N ASN A 66 -11.83 13.86 8.94
CA ASN A 66 -11.82 14.73 7.76
C ASN A 66 -10.95 14.11 6.64
N TYR A 67 -11.45 14.15 5.40
CA TYR A 67 -10.77 13.53 4.26
C TYR A 67 -9.39 14.13 3.96
N ALA A 68 -9.27 15.45 3.93
CA ALA A 68 -8.01 16.13 3.63
C ALA A 68 -6.96 15.86 4.72
N ASP A 69 -7.38 15.88 5.99
CA ASP A 69 -6.53 15.59 7.13
C ASP A 69 -6.05 14.13 7.13
N LYS A 70 -6.90 13.18 6.73
CA LYS A 70 -6.50 11.77 6.54
C LYS A 70 -5.40 11.62 5.51
N ILE A 71 -5.52 12.31 4.37
CA ILE A 71 -4.49 12.28 3.32
C ILE A 71 -3.18 12.79 3.90
N ARG A 72 -3.21 13.90 4.65
CA ARG A 72 -2.01 14.44 5.32
C ARG A 72 -1.42 13.44 6.31
N ILE A 73 -2.22 12.83 7.18
CA ILE A 73 -1.75 11.82 8.14
C ILE A 73 -1.09 10.63 7.41
N TYR A 74 -1.77 10.09 6.40
CA TYR A 74 -1.24 8.97 5.61
C TYR A 74 0.05 9.33 4.88
N GLU A 75 0.09 10.51 4.24
CA GLU A 75 1.27 10.98 3.54
C GLU A 75 2.46 11.06 4.49
N ARG A 76 2.27 11.65 5.68
CA ARG A 76 3.31 11.79 6.70
C ARG A 76 3.77 10.43 7.23
N GLN A 77 2.86 9.48 7.43
CA GLN A 77 3.22 8.11 7.81
C GLN A 77 4.13 7.45 6.78
N VAL A 78 3.74 7.47 5.50
CA VAL A 78 4.53 6.83 4.43
C VAL A 78 5.86 7.56 4.23
N GLN A 79 5.85 8.89 4.17
CA GLN A 79 7.08 9.65 4.00
C GLN A 79 8.05 9.47 5.16
N ASP A 80 7.61 9.65 6.40
CA ASP A 80 8.52 9.73 7.53
C ASP A 80 8.97 8.36 8.05
N TRP A 81 8.12 7.33 7.96
CA TRP A 81 8.48 6.00 8.45
C TRP A 81 9.15 5.13 7.39
N PHE A 82 8.94 5.42 6.10
CA PHE A 82 9.41 4.56 5.02
C PHE A 82 10.31 5.31 4.04
N LEU A 83 9.77 6.30 3.32
CA LEU A 83 10.47 6.85 2.15
C LEU A 83 11.68 7.73 2.51
N LYS A 84 11.56 8.58 3.53
CA LYS A 84 12.70 9.38 4.02
C LYS A 84 13.82 8.50 4.60
N PRO A 85 13.54 7.51 5.47
CA PRO A 85 14.56 6.55 5.87
C PRO A 85 15.24 5.85 4.68
N ALA A 86 14.47 5.38 3.69
CA ALA A 86 15.06 4.75 2.50
C ALA A 86 15.94 5.70 1.69
N ARG A 87 15.54 6.98 1.53
CA ARG A 87 16.38 8.01 0.91
C ARG A 87 17.68 8.22 1.67
N LEU A 88 17.63 8.37 2.99
CA LEU A 88 18.82 8.53 3.82
C LEU A 88 19.76 7.32 3.72
N LEU A 89 19.21 6.11 3.62
CA LEU A 89 20.01 4.89 3.41
C LEU A 89 20.69 4.88 2.04
N LEU A 90 20.00 5.33 0.99
CA LEU A 90 20.58 5.48 -0.35
C LEU A 90 21.72 6.51 -0.37
N ASP A 91 21.53 7.63 0.31
CA ASP A 91 22.47 8.75 0.29
C ASP A 91 23.75 8.47 1.12
N HIS A 92 23.71 7.50 2.05
CA HIS A 92 24.78 7.31 3.04
C HIS A 92 25.34 5.89 3.19
N MET A 93 24.69 4.82 2.69
CA MET A 93 25.05 3.44 3.05
C MET A 93 25.42 2.51 1.88
N ASP A 94 25.75 3.06 0.71
CA ASP A 94 26.19 2.32 -0.49
C ASP A 94 25.39 1.00 -0.69
N PHE A 95 26.08 -0.08 -1.07
CA PHE A 95 25.50 -1.40 -1.34
C PHE A 95 24.90 -2.08 -0.09
N GLN A 96 25.34 -1.73 1.12
CA GLN A 96 25.01 -2.48 2.34
C GLN A 96 23.54 -2.35 2.74
N ALA A 97 22.91 -1.22 2.44
CA ALA A 97 21.50 -1.00 2.76
C ALA A 97 20.52 -1.51 1.68
N SER A 98 21.01 -2.09 0.58
CA SER A 98 20.18 -2.44 -0.60
C SER A 98 18.95 -3.29 -0.26
N PHE A 99 19.10 -4.30 0.61
CA PHE A 99 17.99 -5.18 0.99
C PHE A 99 17.03 -4.55 1.99
N VAL A 100 17.49 -3.59 2.81
CA VAL A 100 16.62 -2.78 3.67
C VAL A 100 15.77 -1.84 2.81
N ILE A 101 16.39 -1.18 1.83
CA ILE A 101 15.69 -0.33 0.85
C ILE A 101 14.67 -1.17 0.06
N LEU A 102 15.05 -2.38 -0.37
CA LEU A 102 14.12 -3.32 -1.01
C LEU A 102 12.94 -3.63 -0.09
N SER A 103 13.18 -3.98 1.17
CA SER A 103 12.11 -4.28 2.13
C SER A 103 11.12 -3.12 2.32
N ILE A 104 11.64 -1.89 2.41
CA ILE A 104 10.81 -0.68 2.48
C ILE A 104 9.96 -0.53 1.20
N CYS A 105 10.58 -0.65 0.02
CA CYS A 105 9.88 -0.55 -1.26
C CYS A 105 8.79 -1.62 -1.42
N LEU A 106 9.06 -2.86 -1.02
CA LEU A 106 8.08 -3.95 -1.09
C LEU A 106 6.94 -3.77 -0.08
N SER A 107 7.22 -3.21 1.11
CA SER A 107 6.20 -2.85 2.11
C SER A 107 5.19 -1.86 1.52
N TYR A 108 5.67 -0.88 0.76
CA TYR A 108 4.84 0.10 0.09
C TYR A 108 3.88 -0.53 -0.93
N LEU A 109 4.36 -1.44 -1.80
CA LEU A 109 3.58 -1.99 -2.91
C LEU A 109 2.25 -2.60 -2.44
N GLU A 110 2.29 -3.44 -1.41
CA GLU A 110 1.09 -4.08 -0.89
C GLU A 110 0.26 -3.14 0.00
N GLY A 111 0.93 -2.27 0.77
CA GLY A 111 0.28 -1.29 1.62
C GLY A 111 -0.57 -0.31 0.81
N VAL A 112 0.01 0.34 -0.21
CA VAL A 112 -0.70 1.30 -1.06
C VAL A 112 -1.85 0.66 -1.84
N GLU A 113 -1.68 -0.57 -2.31
CA GLU A 113 -2.72 -1.26 -3.07
C GLU A 113 -3.94 -1.58 -2.21
N GLN A 114 -3.74 -1.86 -0.91
CA GLN A 114 -4.83 -1.98 0.05
C GLN A 114 -5.63 -0.69 0.20
N TYR A 115 -4.97 0.47 0.22
CA TYR A 115 -5.68 1.76 0.26
C TYR A 115 -6.40 2.07 -1.06
N ARG A 116 -5.76 1.78 -2.20
CA ARG A 116 -6.34 2.03 -3.54
C ARG A 116 -7.57 1.18 -3.79
N ARG A 117 -7.49 -0.13 -3.55
CA ARG A 117 -8.62 -1.06 -3.68
C ARG A 117 -9.60 -0.87 -2.55
N GLY A 118 -9.07 -0.53 -1.39
CA GLY A 118 -9.84 -0.45 -0.18
C GLY A 118 -10.24 -1.82 0.36
N GLU A 119 -9.35 -2.77 0.20
CA GLU A 119 -9.57 -4.14 0.56
C GLU A 119 -8.39 -4.59 1.41
N GLN A 120 -8.65 -5.46 2.38
CA GLN A 120 -7.57 -6.02 3.17
C GLN A 120 -6.79 -7.03 2.32
N SER A 121 -5.48 -6.92 2.38
CA SER A 121 -4.61 -7.98 1.92
C SER A 121 -4.63 -9.07 2.98
N THR A 122 -5.19 -10.23 2.63
CA THR A 122 -5.14 -11.43 3.46
C THR A 122 -4.20 -12.43 2.79
N GLY A 123 -3.76 -13.48 3.49
CA GLY A 123 -2.77 -14.42 2.96
C GLY A 123 -3.10 -14.99 1.56
N LYS A 124 -4.39 -15.11 1.20
CA LYS A 124 -4.82 -15.57 -0.13
C LYS A 124 -4.77 -14.48 -1.21
N THR A 125 -4.93 -13.20 -0.84
CA THR A 125 -4.99 -12.06 -1.76
C THR A 125 -3.69 -11.27 -1.85
N SER A 126 -2.78 -11.41 -0.87
CA SER A 126 -1.52 -10.66 -0.82
C SER A 126 -0.70 -10.69 -2.11
N ARG A 127 -0.60 -11.87 -2.73
CA ARG A 127 0.07 -11.99 -4.04
C ARG A 127 -0.59 -11.14 -5.13
N SER A 128 -1.93 -11.09 -5.21
CA SER A 128 -2.61 -10.33 -6.27
C SER A 128 -2.55 -8.82 -6.05
N PHE A 129 -2.49 -8.37 -4.79
CA PHE A 129 -2.25 -6.97 -4.45
C PHE A 129 -0.84 -6.58 -4.84
N PHE A 130 0.14 -7.40 -4.46
CA PHE A 130 1.52 -7.21 -4.85
C PHE A 130 1.68 -7.17 -6.38
N SER A 131 1.17 -8.16 -7.13
CA SER A 131 1.31 -8.18 -8.58
C SER A 131 0.68 -6.98 -9.26
N SER A 132 -0.50 -6.54 -8.81
CA SER A 132 -1.18 -5.35 -9.35
C SER A 132 -0.38 -4.08 -9.13
N SER A 133 0.10 -3.89 -7.88
CA SER A 133 0.92 -2.73 -7.55
C SER A 133 2.25 -2.76 -8.29
N PHE A 134 2.87 -3.94 -8.42
CA PHE A 134 4.10 -4.14 -9.17
C PHE A 134 3.94 -3.70 -10.63
N LEU A 135 2.93 -4.20 -11.34
CA LEU A 135 2.67 -3.85 -12.73
C LEU A 135 2.39 -2.36 -12.92
N ARG A 136 1.70 -1.74 -11.95
CA ARG A 136 1.43 -0.30 -11.95
C ARG A 136 2.68 0.55 -11.75
N VAL A 137 3.55 0.16 -10.82
CA VAL A 137 4.75 0.93 -10.43
C VAL A 137 5.88 0.75 -11.43
N PHE A 138 6.12 -0.49 -11.88
CA PHE A 138 7.27 -0.83 -12.73
C PHE A 138 6.90 -1.09 -14.19
N GLY A 139 5.62 -1.22 -14.52
CA GLY A 139 5.15 -1.50 -15.87
C GLY A 139 5.15 -2.99 -16.23
N GLU A 140 4.28 -3.35 -17.19
CA GLU A 140 4.06 -4.74 -17.63
C GLU A 140 5.25 -5.37 -18.35
N LYS A 141 6.17 -4.54 -18.86
CA LYS A 141 7.36 -5.00 -19.59
C LYS A 141 8.54 -5.33 -18.68
N THR A 142 8.47 -5.01 -17.39
CA THR A 142 9.59 -5.19 -16.46
C THR A 142 9.80 -6.65 -16.08
N LEU A 143 8.72 -7.36 -15.75
CA LEU A 143 8.73 -8.81 -15.46
C LEU A 143 7.45 -9.43 -16.01
N ASN A 144 7.53 -10.66 -16.50
CA ASN A 144 6.33 -11.44 -16.83
C ASN A 144 5.63 -11.98 -15.57
N GLU A 145 4.41 -12.49 -15.72
CA GLU A 145 3.59 -12.91 -14.58
C GLU A 145 4.27 -13.97 -13.68
N ASN A 146 5.00 -14.92 -14.27
CA ASN A 146 5.73 -15.94 -13.51
C ASN A 146 6.90 -15.33 -12.74
N GLN A 147 7.65 -14.44 -13.38
CA GLN A 147 8.74 -13.71 -12.73
C GLN A 147 8.24 -12.81 -11.58
N ILE A 148 7.06 -12.19 -11.72
CA ILE A 148 6.45 -11.42 -10.62
C ILE A 148 6.05 -12.33 -9.47
N LYS A 149 5.48 -13.51 -9.75
CA LYS A 149 5.16 -14.52 -8.72
C LYS A 149 6.42 -14.99 -7.99
N ASP A 150 7.49 -15.24 -8.73
CA ASP A 150 8.78 -15.62 -8.17
C ASP A 150 9.38 -14.49 -7.35
N PHE A 151 9.37 -13.25 -7.85
CA PHE A 151 9.86 -12.09 -7.10
C PHE A 151 9.08 -11.89 -5.79
N TYR A 152 7.75 -12.01 -5.82
CA TYR A 152 6.92 -12.00 -4.61
C TYR A 152 7.35 -13.08 -3.62
N LYS A 153 7.57 -14.31 -4.07
CA LYS A 153 7.95 -15.43 -3.20
C LYS A 153 9.37 -15.29 -2.66
N GLN A 154 10.33 -14.88 -3.48
CA GLN A 154 11.74 -14.86 -3.11
C GLN A 154 12.12 -13.59 -2.36
N ALA A 155 11.62 -12.43 -2.79
CA ALA A 155 11.93 -11.15 -2.18
C ALA A 155 10.94 -10.80 -1.06
N ARG A 156 9.65 -10.58 -1.38
CA ARG A 156 8.65 -10.13 -0.39
C ARG A 156 8.45 -11.18 0.70
N CYS A 157 8.10 -12.42 0.36
CA CYS A 157 7.88 -13.43 1.41
C CYS A 157 9.16 -13.75 2.17
N GLY A 158 10.32 -13.80 1.50
CA GLY A 158 11.61 -14.00 2.15
C GLY A 158 11.90 -12.92 3.20
N LEU A 159 11.92 -11.65 2.78
CA LEU A 159 12.28 -10.54 3.68
C LEU A 159 11.36 -10.43 4.90
N PHE A 160 10.07 -10.74 4.77
CA PHE A 160 9.08 -10.54 5.83
C PHE A 160 8.84 -11.77 6.72
N HIS A 161 9.18 -12.97 6.26
CA HIS A 161 9.03 -14.19 7.06
C HIS A 161 10.37 -14.76 7.53
N ASP A 162 11.42 -14.60 6.72
CA ASP A 162 12.73 -15.20 6.94
C ASP A 162 13.79 -14.14 7.31
N GLY A 163 13.45 -12.85 7.22
CA GLY A 163 14.38 -11.72 7.47
C GLY A 163 15.41 -11.50 6.36
N MET A 164 15.36 -12.29 5.28
CA MET A 164 16.30 -12.25 4.15
C MET A 164 15.61 -12.68 2.87
N THR A 165 16.10 -12.22 1.71
CA THR A 165 15.62 -12.77 0.43
C THR A 165 16.03 -14.23 0.29
N ARG A 166 15.19 -15.02 -0.35
CA ARG A 166 15.52 -16.40 -0.73
C ARG A 166 16.41 -16.42 -1.98
N SER A 167 16.79 -17.61 -2.42
CA SER A 167 17.68 -17.78 -3.57
C SER A 167 17.14 -17.07 -4.82
N GLY A 168 18.03 -16.37 -5.52
CA GLY A 168 17.73 -15.73 -6.81
C GLY A 168 17.33 -14.26 -6.76
N VAL A 169 17.55 -13.53 -5.67
CA VAL A 169 17.39 -12.07 -5.62
C VAL A 169 18.72 -11.39 -5.29
N ILE A 170 19.18 -10.47 -6.13
CA ILE A 170 20.50 -9.83 -6.00
C ILE A 170 20.38 -8.32 -6.22
N ALA A 171 21.04 -7.54 -5.36
CA ALA A 171 21.22 -6.11 -5.60
C ALA A 171 22.32 -5.90 -6.66
N TYR A 172 22.07 -5.08 -7.68
CA TYR A 172 23.04 -4.79 -8.74
C TYR A 172 22.97 -3.31 -9.13
N MET A 173 24.02 -2.54 -8.80
CA MET A 173 24.01 -1.06 -8.92
C MET A 173 24.00 -0.55 -10.36
N ASN A 174 24.53 -1.35 -11.29
CA ASN A 174 24.72 -0.97 -12.69
C ASN A 174 23.66 -1.58 -13.61
N LEU A 175 22.41 -1.64 -13.14
CA LEU A 175 21.27 -2.01 -14.00
C LEU A 175 20.67 -0.76 -14.66
N PRO A 176 20.29 -0.83 -15.93
CA PRO A 176 19.56 0.25 -16.60
C PRO A 176 18.08 0.33 -16.20
N THR A 177 17.56 -0.68 -15.48
CA THR A 177 16.16 -0.78 -15.06
C THR A 177 16.06 -1.07 -13.56
N PRO A 178 14.95 -0.70 -12.89
CA PRO A 178 14.79 -0.94 -11.45
C PRO A 178 14.87 -2.42 -11.09
N ILE A 179 14.36 -3.29 -11.97
CA ILE A 179 14.37 -4.74 -11.83
C ILE A 179 14.66 -5.36 -13.20
N ASN A 180 15.44 -6.43 -13.24
CA ASN A 180 15.69 -7.22 -14.44
C ASN A 180 15.90 -8.70 -14.09
N VAL A 181 15.71 -9.61 -15.05
CA VAL A 181 16.10 -11.01 -14.90
C VAL A 181 17.36 -11.29 -15.71
N VAL A 182 18.40 -11.75 -15.02
CA VAL A 182 19.65 -12.20 -15.64
C VAL A 182 19.61 -13.72 -15.72
N SER A 183 19.61 -14.25 -16.95
CA SER A 183 19.67 -15.70 -17.17
C SER A 183 21.12 -16.14 -17.27
N ASP A 184 21.67 -16.59 -16.14
CA ASP A 184 22.99 -17.25 -16.05
C ASP A 184 22.80 -18.72 -15.63
N GLY A 185 21.86 -19.41 -16.30
CA GLY A 185 21.43 -20.77 -15.96
C GLY A 185 20.59 -20.89 -14.67
N ARG A 186 20.40 -19.81 -13.90
CA ARG A 186 19.68 -19.81 -12.61
C ARG A 186 18.53 -18.79 -12.49
N ASN A 187 18.18 -18.06 -13.56
CA ASN A 187 17.14 -17.00 -13.57
C ASN A 187 17.18 -16.11 -12.32
N LEU A 188 18.23 -15.29 -12.23
CA LEU A 188 18.43 -14.38 -11.11
C LEU A 188 17.61 -13.11 -11.33
N ILE A 189 16.83 -12.69 -10.32
CA ILE A 189 16.12 -11.43 -10.31
C ILE A 189 17.04 -10.39 -9.67
N CYS A 190 17.54 -9.48 -10.48
CA CYS A 190 18.41 -8.40 -10.04
C CYS A 190 17.60 -7.12 -9.87
N PHE A 191 17.92 -6.32 -8.86
CA PHE A 191 17.30 -5.01 -8.65
C PHE A 191 18.34 -3.92 -8.42
N GLN A 192 18.02 -2.71 -8.85
CA GLN A 192 18.83 -1.50 -8.64
C GLN A 192 18.14 -0.66 -7.57
N PRO A 193 18.71 -0.47 -6.37
CA PRO A 193 17.99 0.14 -5.25
C PRO A 193 17.52 1.58 -5.50
N GLU A 194 18.32 2.39 -6.18
CA GLU A 194 18.03 3.80 -6.46
C GLU A 194 16.88 3.96 -7.46
N LEU A 195 16.92 3.22 -8.57
CA LEU A 195 15.84 3.20 -9.57
C LEU A 195 14.57 2.57 -8.99
N LEU A 196 14.69 1.48 -8.22
CA LEU A 196 13.58 0.86 -7.52
C LEU A 196 12.88 1.87 -6.60
N PHE A 197 13.66 2.54 -5.76
CA PHE A 197 13.16 3.59 -4.85
C PHE A 197 12.55 4.75 -5.63
N GLY A 198 13.19 5.21 -6.70
CA GLY A 198 12.70 6.28 -7.57
C GLY A 198 11.31 5.98 -8.14
N CYS A 199 11.09 4.75 -8.63
CA CYS A 199 9.77 4.31 -9.11
C CYS A 199 8.72 4.32 -7.99
N VAL A 200 9.07 3.83 -6.79
CA VAL A 200 8.17 3.81 -5.62
C VAL A 200 7.80 5.22 -5.17
N GLN A 201 8.79 6.12 -5.06
CA GLN A 201 8.58 7.52 -4.69
C GLN A 201 7.69 8.23 -5.71
N ALA A 202 7.97 8.09 -7.01
CA ALA A 202 7.16 8.70 -8.06
C ALA A 202 5.71 8.20 -8.05
N ASP A 203 5.51 6.91 -7.82
CA ASP A 203 4.18 6.32 -7.70
C ASP A 203 3.41 6.84 -6.48
N PHE A 204 4.09 6.99 -5.34
CA PHE A 204 3.51 7.55 -4.12
C PHE A 204 3.12 9.01 -4.29
N ASP A 205 4.01 9.84 -4.84
CA ASP A 205 3.75 11.26 -5.08
C ASP A 205 2.55 11.43 -6.03
N LYS A 206 2.49 10.61 -7.08
CA LYS A 206 1.33 10.55 -7.97
C LYS A 206 0.08 10.14 -7.22
N TYR A 207 0.14 9.12 -6.36
CA TYR A 207 -1.03 8.67 -5.61
C TYR A 207 -1.58 9.75 -4.67
N ILE A 208 -0.71 10.46 -3.95
CA ILE A 208 -1.12 11.56 -3.08
C ILE A 208 -1.72 12.72 -3.90
N LYS A 209 -1.13 13.04 -5.06
CA LYS A 209 -1.68 14.04 -5.98
C LYS A 209 -3.07 13.64 -6.45
N ASP A 210 -3.23 12.39 -6.88
CA ASP A 210 -4.52 11.84 -7.33
C ASP A 210 -5.58 11.98 -6.22
N LEU A 211 -5.24 11.63 -4.97
CA LEU A 211 -6.13 11.79 -3.80
C LEU A 211 -6.54 13.24 -3.53
N ARG A 212 -5.66 14.21 -3.74
CA ARG A 212 -5.97 15.64 -3.54
C ARG A 212 -6.81 16.24 -4.67
N SER A 213 -6.64 15.74 -5.89
CA SER A 213 -7.23 16.33 -7.09
C SER A 213 -8.69 15.96 -7.34
N ASP A 214 -9.18 14.86 -6.77
CA ASP A 214 -10.57 14.41 -6.97
C ASP A 214 -11.19 13.89 -5.66
N PRO A 215 -11.81 14.78 -4.85
CA PRO A 215 -12.55 14.38 -3.66
C PRO A 215 -13.86 13.63 -3.99
N VAL A 216 -14.43 13.84 -5.19
CA VAL A 216 -15.77 13.40 -5.61
C VAL A 216 -15.76 11.96 -6.18
N PHE A 217 -14.58 11.44 -6.52
CA PHE A 217 -14.36 10.04 -6.90
C PHE A 217 -14.90 9.01 -5.86
N PHE A 218 -15.18 9.46 -4.63
CA PHE A 218 -15.50 8.62 -3.48
C PHE A 218 -16.98 8.63 -3.04
N GLU A 219 -17.83 9.57 -3.51
CA GLU A 219 -19.21 9.73 -2.98
C GLU A 219 -20.31 8.89 -3.70
N ARG A 220 -19.97 8.07 -4.71
CA ARG A 220 -21.01 7.31 -5.45
C ARG A 220 -21.52 6.08 -4.69
N VAL A 221 -22.73 6.27 -4.15
CA VAL A 221 -23.75 5.36 -3.59
C VAL A 221 -23.81 3.98 -4.29
N PRO A 222 -24.13 2.87 -3.59
CA PRO A 222 -24.15 1.53 -4.18
C PRO A 222 -25.27 1.38 -5.22
N GLY A 223 -24.99 0.77 -6.38
CA GLY A 223 -26.02 0.03 -7.11
C GLY A 223 -26.14 0.17 -8.63
N LYS A 224 -25.47 1.09 -9.33
CA LYS A 224 -25.58 1.18 -10.80
C LYS A 224 -24.26 1.57 -11.47
N CYS A 225 -23.78 0.70 -12.35
CA CYS A 225 -22.62 0.79 -13.25
C CYS A 225 -21.20 0.67 -12.66
N PRO A 226 -20.26 0.03 -13.39
CA PRO A 226 -18.93 -0.34 -12.88
C PRO A 226 -17.98 0.87 -12.95
N PRO A 227 -17.43 1.34 -11.81
CA PRO A 227 -16.42 2.40 -11.79
C PRO A 227 -15.01 1.81 -11.62
N SER A 228 -14.02 2.51 -12.16
CA SER A 228 -12.61 2.29 -11.89
C SER A 228 -12.33 2.32 -10.37
N ILE A 229 -11.53 1.35 -9.96
CA ILE A 229 -11.27 0.90 -8.58
C ILE A 229 -10.38 1.93 -7.88
N LEU A 230 -10.94 2.96 -7.25
CA LEU A 230 -10.14 3.87 -6.40
C LEU A 230 -10.92 4.53 -5.25
N GLY A 231 -12.24 4.34 -5.15
CA GLY A 231 -13.11 5.28 -4.41
C GLY A 231 -13.82 4.81 -3.12
N LYS A 232 -13.69 3.55 -2.65
CA LYS A 232 -14.67 3.05 -1.64
C LYS A 232 -14.23 2.99 -0.19
N ASN A 233 -12.94 3.14 0.15
CA ASN A 233 -12.49 2.75 1.48
C ASN A 233 -11.61 3.72 2.24
N PHE A 234 -11.27 4.90 1.72
CA PHE A 234 -10.82 5.99 2.60
C PHE A 234 -11.94 6.44 3.57
N TYR A 235 -13.20 6.25 3.19
CA TYR A 235 -14.38 6.57 3.98
C TYR A 235 -14.59 5.64 5.19
N ASN A 236 -14.08 4.41 5.13
CA ASN A 236 -14.37 3.41 6.15
C ASN A 236 -13.30 3.29 7.23
N ILE A 237 -12.16 4.01 7.15
CA ILE A 237 -10.99 3.85 8.06
C ILE A 237 -11.25 4.43 9.49
N TYR A 238 -12.34 5.16 9.72
CA TYR A 238 -12.47 6.03 10.92
C TYR A 238 -13.84 6.08 11.59
N LYS A 239 -14.84 5.28 11.17
CA LYS A 239 -16.10 5.19 11.92
C LYS A 239 -15.97 4.14 13.03
N LEU A 240 -15.81 4.60 14.28
CA LEU A 240 -16.02 3.76 15.46
C LEU A 240 -17.42 3.12 15.39
N PRO A 241 -17.57 1.84 15.78
CA PRO A 241 -18.90 1.26 15.99
C PRO A 241 -19.69 2.18 16.93
N GLU A 242 -20.92 2.50 16.52
CA GLU A 242 -21.93 3.01 17.46
C GLU A 242 -22.28 1.88 18.41
#